data_AF-A0A7S3BVD5-F1
#
_entry.id   AF-A0A7S3BVD5-F1
#
_cell.length_a   1.000
_cell.length_b   1.000
_cell.length_c   1.000
_cell.angle_alpha   90.00
_cell.angle_beta   90.00
_cell.angle_gamma   90.00
#
_symmetry.space_group_name_H-M   'P 1'
#
loop_
_entity.id
_entity.type
_entity.pdbx_description
1 polymer ?
#
loop_
_entity_poly.entity_id
_entity_poly.type
_entity_poly.pdbx_seq_one_letter_code
_entity_poly.pdbx_strand_id
1 'polypeptide(L)'
;GSAPGSAPGSALGSDPGSASTGSAPTSPGPPPAPGIEPSRLGCYFCNDVVAPANSMLRRTLDQQCTVSRPGLSMIASALSVELMVTLLHHPAKGMAETDLVGTAAPASSDSPLGCVPHQIRATLPLFRTECMAGRAFDRCTACSPTVTSAYAGGGFGFCMAAFNQPSFLEDLTGLTQMHAETEAALEGVDLFDDDDEDF
;
A
#
# COMPACT_ATOMS: atom_id res chain seq x y z
N GLY A 1 32.09 50.73 -57.59
CA GLY A 1 33.05 51.47 -56.74
C GLY A 1 33.09 50.77 -55.40
N SER A 2 34.16 50.06 -55.06
CA SER A 2 35.45 50.59 -54.56
C SER A 2 35.38 50.91 -53.05
N ALA A 3 35.69 49.87 -52.26
CA ALA A 3 36.67 49.73 -51.16
C ALA A 3 37.52 50.97 -50.71
N PRO A 4 38.39 50.86 -49.66
CA PRO A 4 38.33 50.20 -48.34
C PRO A 4 39.01 51.03 -47.20
N GLY A 5 39.12 50.47 -45.98
CA GLY A 5 40.07 50.89 -44.95
C GLY A 5 40.46 49.75 -43.99
N SER A 6 41.74 49.37 -44.01
CA SER A 6 42.42 48.23 -43.34
C SER A 6 42.82 48.51 -41.87
N ALA A 7 42.60 47.59 -40.91
CA ALA A 7 43.53 46.61 -40.24
C ALA A 7 44.42 47.19 -39.09
N PRO A 8 45.12 46.41 -38.19
CA PRO A 8 45.18 44.94 -37.94
C PRO A 8 45.25 44.46 -36.44
N GLY A 9 45.29 43.13 -36.23
CA GLY A 9 45.93 42.40 -35.08
C GLY A 9 45.02 42.05 -33.88
N SER A 10 44.94 40.83 -33.34
CA SER A 10 45.95 39.77 -33.20
C SER A 10 45.31 38.38 -33.07
N ALA A 11 46.07 37.37 -33.51
CA ALA A 11 45.74 35.96 -33.56
C ALA A 11 45.71 35.27 -32.19
N LEU A 12 44.86 34.25 -32.06
CA LEU A 12 45.09 33.01 -31.30
C LEU A 12 44.13 31.96 -31.87
N GLY A 13 44.65 31.07 -32.71
CA GLY A 13 43.94 29.89 -33.20
C GLY A 13 44.06 28.74 -32.22
N SER A 14 43.07 27.84 -32.23
CA SER A 14 43.20 26.42 -31.86
C SER A 14 41.95 25.67 -32.34
N ASP A 15 42.19 24.54 -33.03
CA ASP A 15 41.26 23.65 -33.71
C ASP A 15 40.11 23.04 -32.86
N PRO A 16 39.02 22.58 -33.49
CA PRO A 16 37.98 21.79 -32.84
C PRO A 16 38.43 20.32 -32.70
N GLY A 17 38.97 19.97 -31.54
CA GLY A 17 39.22 18.59 -31.14
C GLY A 17 37.94 17.91 -30.63
N SER A 18 37.40 17.01 -31.44
CA SER A 18 36.43 15.99 -31.05
C SER A 18 36.90 15.19 -29.83
N ALA A 19 36.21 15.32 -28.70
CA ALA A 19 36.41 14.49 -27.51
C ALA A 19 35.14 13.66 -27.25
N SER A 20 35.21 12.40 -27.68
CA SER A 20 34.37 11.31 -27.20
C SER A 20 34.67 11.05 -25.73
N THR A 21 33.75 11.37 -24.83
CA THR A 21 33.79 10.87 -23.45
C THR A 21 32.89 9.65 -23.35
N GLY A 22 33.53 8.48 -23.34
CA GLY A 22 32.90 7.18 -23.19
C GLY A 22 32.19 7.05 -21.85
N SER A 23 30.98 6.48 -21.89
CA SER A 23 30.28 5.97 -20.72
C SER A 23 31.12 4.87 -20.08
N ALA A 24 31.54 5.10 -18.82
CA ALA A 24 32.17 4.07 -18.01
C ALA A 24 31.13 2.97 -17.69
N PRO A 25 31.49 1.68 -17.77
CA PRO A 25 30.59 0.60 -17.38
C PRO A 25 30.39 0.60 -15.85
N THR A 26 29.12 0.60 -15.46
CA THR A 26 28.62 0.45 -14.10
C THR A 26 29.15 -0.84 -13.47
N SER A 27 29.88 -0.72 -12.35
CA SER A 27 30.17 -1.84 -11.46
C SER A 27 28.87 -2.30 -10.79
N PRO A 28 28.53 -3.59 -10.79
CA PRO A 28 27.35 -4.08 -10.09
C PRO A 28 27.57 -3.92 -8.57
N GLY A 29 26.65 -3.23 -7.92
CA GLY A 29 26.56 -3.22 -6.45
C GLY A 29 26.38 -4.64 -5.89
N PRO A 30 26.63 -4.84 -4.60
CA PRO A 30 26.52 -6.16 -3.97
C PRO A 30 25.10 -6.73 -4.21
N PRO A 31 24.98 -8.05 -4.43
CA PRO A 31 23.67 -8.67 -4.59
C PRO A 31 22.81 -8.38 -3.35
N PRO A 32 21.50 -8.11 -3.50
CA PRO A 32 20.61 -7.94 -2.38
C PRO A 32 20.70 -9.17 -1.48
N ALA A 33 20.74 -8.95 -0.16
CA ALA A 33 20.75 -10.02 0.83
C ALA A 33 19.62 -11.03 0.52
N PRO A 34 19.88 -12.35 0.62
CA PRO A 34 18.84 -13.33 0.37
C PRO A 34 17.80 -13.23 1.49
N GLY A 35 16.56 -12.85 1.14
CA GLY A 35 15.42 -13.07 2.05
C GLY A 35 14.37 -11.98 2.22
N ILE A 36 14.08 -11.13 1.22
CA ILE A 36 12.80 -10.41 1.21
C ILE A 36 12.23 -10.46 -0.21
N GLU A 37 11.43 -11.50 -0.47
CA GLU A 37 10.50 -11.48 -1.60
C GLU A 37 9.70 -10.17 -1.54
N PRO A 38 9.45 -9.47 -2.67
CA PRO A 38 8.66 -8.24 -2.68
C PRO A 38 7.33 -8.52 -1.98
N SER A 39 7.16 -7.95 -0.79
CA SER A 39 6.06 -8.36 0.08
C SER A 39 4.76 -7.86 -0.51
N ARG A 40 3.89 -8.80 -0.91
CA ARG A 40 2.58 -8.51 -1.49
C ARG A 40 1.78 -7.54 -0.60
N LEU A 41 1.17 -6.53 -1.22
CA LEU A 41 0.30 -5.57 -0.53
C LEU A 41 -0.97 -6.26 0.00
N GLY A 42 -1.42 -5.80 1.17
CA GLY A 42 -2.64 -6.31 1.79
C GLY A 42 -3.91 -5.91 1.05
N CYS A 43 -4.96 -6.72 1.17
CA CYS A 43 -6.30 -6.30 0.75
C CYS A 43 -7.01 -5.55 1.89
N TYR A 44 -8.24 -5.11 1.65
CA TYR A 44 -9.08 -4.47 2.67
C TYR A 44 -9.19 -5.28 3.98
N PHE A 45 -9.35 -6.60 3.86
CA PHE A 45 -9.50 -7.53 4.99
C PHE A 45 -8.19 -7.98 5.62
N CYS A 46 -7.02 -7.55 5.12
CA CYS A 46 -5.74 -7.93 5.76
C CYS A 46 -5.50 -7.23 7.08
N ASN A 47 -6.09 -6.04 7.25
CA ASN A 47 -5.96 -5.24 8.46
C ASN A 47 -7.12 -5.49 9.43
N ASP A 48 -8.07 -6.35 9.08
CA ASP A 48 -9.19 -6.74 9.93
C ASP A 48 -8.91 -8.14 10.48
N VAL A 49 -8.81 -8.25 11.81
CA VAL A 49 -8.58 -9.53 12.49
C VAL A 49 -9.88 -10.31 12.73
N VAL A 50 -11.00 -9.84 12.19
CA VAL A 50 -12.32 -10.47 12.31
C VAL A 50 -12.85 -10.79 10.91
N ALA A 51 -13.52 -11.93 10.72
CA ALA A 51 -14.20 -12.20 9.47
C ALA A 51 -15.37 -11.23 9.25
N PRO A 52 -15.69 -10.91 7.99
CA PRO A 52 -16.87 -10.09 7.68
C PRO A 52 -18.15 -10.80 8.16
N ALA A 53 -18.72 -10.30 9.26
CA ALA A 53 -20.00 -10.75 9.79
C ALA A 53 -21.17 -9.93 9.25
N ASN A 54 -22.40 -10.41 9.45
CA ASN A 54 -23.61 -9.66 9.10
C ASN A 54 -23.79 -8.44 10.01
N SER A 55 -23.23 -7.30 9.59
CA SER A 55 -23.30 -6.02 10.30
C SER A 55 -24.66 -5.32 10.20
N MET A 56 -25.57 -5.80 9.33
CA MET A 56 -26.93 -5.25 9.21
C MET A 56 -27.92 -5.87 10.19
N LEU A 57 -27.71 -7.12 10.64
CA LEU A 57 -28.62 -7.82 11.54
C LEU A 57 -28.77 -7.16 12.93
N ARG A 58 -27.75 -6.41 13.36
CA ARG A 58 -27.68 -5.76 14.68
C ARG A 58 -27.62 -4.23 14.62
N ARG A 59 -27.92 -3.62 13.47
CA ARG A 59 -28.02 -2.15 13.34
C ARG A 59 -29.48 -1.75 13.14
N THR A 60 -29.97 -0.80 13.94
CA THR A 60 -31.24 -0.12 13.65
C THR A 60 -31.11 0.69 12.35
N LEU A 61 -32.21 1.05 11.70
CA LEU A 61 -32.18 1.73 10.39
C LEU A 61 -31.31 3.01 10.39
N ASP A 62 -31.31 3.77 11.50
CA ASP A 62 -30.43 4.94 11.70
C ASP A 62 -28.95 4.60 11.89
N GLN A 63 -28.60 3.39 12.33
CA GLN A 63 -27.22 2.90 12.40
C GLN A 63 -26.76 2.26 11.09
N GLN A 64 -27.67 1.91 10.18
CA GLN A 64 -27.37 1.47 8.81
C GLN A 64 -27.08 2.68 7.90
N CYS A 65 -27.69 3.84 8.18
CA CYS A 65 -27.43 5.09 7.49
C CYS A 65 -26.18 5.78 8.06
N THR A 66 -25.07 5.74 7.34
CA THR A 66 -23.90 6.55 7.71
C THR A 66 -24.24 8.02 7.45
N VAL A 67 -24.59 8.79 8.49
CA VAL A 67 -24.66 10.25 8.38
C VAL A 67 -23.22 10.76 8.20
N SER A 68 -22.82 10.89 6.93
CA SER A 68 -21.50 11.39 6.57
C SER A 68 -21.54 12.90 6.38
N ARG A 69 -20.44 13.59 6.74
CA ARG A 69 -20.26 14.99 6.37
C ARG A 69 -20.26 15.08 4.84
N PRO A 70 -21.07 15.96 4.20
CA PRO A 70 -21.22 15.97 2.74
C PRO A 70 -19.92 16.09 1.94
N GLY A 71 -18.89 16.73 2.49
CA GLY A 71 -17.58 16.85 1.84
C GLY A 71 -16.77 15.54 1.78
N LEU A 72 -17.08 14.53 2.61
CA LEU A 72 -16.30 13.31 2.70
C LEU A 72 -16.40 12.46 1.44
N SER A 73 -17.60 12.33 0.88
CA SER A 73 -17.81 11.58 -0.37
C SER A 73 -17.05 12.21 -1.53
N MET A 74 -17.09 13.55 -1.65
CA MET A 74 -16.36 14.27 -2.71
C MET A 74 -14.85 14.06 -2.62
N ILE A 75 -14.28 14.16 -1.41
CA ILE A 75 -12.84 13.95 -1.19
C ILE A 75 -12.46 12.50 -1.50
N ALA A 76 -13.22 11.52 -1.00
CA ALA A 76 -12.95 10.11 -1.25
C ALA A 76 -13.03 9.75 -2.74
N SER A 77 -14.04 10.25 -3.44
CA SER A 77 -14.19 10.03 -4.89
C SER A 77 -13.06 10.67 -5.68
N ALA A 78 -12.67 11.91 -5.35
CA ALA A 78 -11.55 12.59 -6.01
C ALA A 78 -10.25 11.81 -5.83
N LEU A 79 -9.89 11.44 -4.59
CA LEU A 79 -8.68 10.67 -4.31
C LEU A 79 -8.67 9.29 -4.99
N SER A 80 -9.82 8.61 -5.05
CA SER A 80 -9.93 7.31 -5.71
C SER A 80 -9.70 7.40 -7.21
N VAL A 81 -10.26 8.43 -7.87
CA VAL A 81 -10.08 8.66 -9.31
C VAL A 81 -8.65 9.08 -9.60
N GLU A 82 -8.06 9.99 -8.81
CA GLU A 82 -6.67 10.39 -8.97
C GLU A 82 -5.72 9.19 -8.84
N LEU A 83 -5.89 8.35 -7.81
CA LEU A 83 -5.11 7.13 -7.64
C LEU A 83 -5.25 6.17 -8.83
N MET A 84 -6.48 5.99 -9.33
CA MET A 84 -6.74 5.16 -10.52
C MET A 84 -6.01 5.70 -11.75
N VAL A 85 -6.08 7.01 -12.00
CA VAL A 85 -5.41 7.63 -13.16
C VAL A 85 -3.89 7.53 -13.02
N THR A 86 -3.33 7.77 -11.83
CA THR A 86 -1.90 7.58 -11.52
C THR A 86 -1.46 6.15 -11.81
N LEU A 87 -2.20 5.15 -11.32
CA LEU A 87 -1.90 3.73 -11.59
C LEU A 87 -1.95 3.40 -13.08
N LEU A 88 -2.92 3.92 -13.83
CA LEU A 88 -3.02 3.65 -15.27
C LEU A 88 -1.87 4.25 -16.09
N HIS A 89 -1.32 5.38 -15.64
CA HIS A 89 -0.19 6.06 -16.29
C HIS A 89 1.17 5.57 -15.78
N HIS A 90 1.22 4.87 -14.64
CA HIS A 90 2.46 4.26 -14.14
C HIS A 90 2.94 3.17 -15.12
N PRO A 91 4.25 3.12 -15.48
CA PRO A 91 4.77 2.10 -16.40
C PRO A 91 4.48 0.65 -15.97
N ALA A 92 4.61 0.37 -14.66
CA ALA A 92 4.25 -0.92 -14.05
C ALA A 92 2.73 -1.16 -13.86
N LYS A 93 1.87 -0.17 -14.12
CA LYS A 93 0.41 -0.26 -13.96
C LYS A 93 -0.01 -0.81 -12.59
N GLY A 94 -0.84 -1.85 -12.56
CA GLY A 94 -1.29 -2.52 -11.33
C GLY A 94 -0.19 -3.28 -10.57
N MET A 95 1.03 -3.36 -11.12
CA MET A 95 2.21 -3.92 -10.46
C MET A 95 3.15 -2.81 -9.94
N ALA A 96 2.70 -1.56 -9.92
CA ALA A 96 3.45 -0.46 -9.31
C ALA A 96 3.69 -0.74 -7.82
N GLU A 97 4.93 -0.50 -7.37
CA GLU A 97 5.25 -0.56 -5.96
C GLU A 97 4.61 0.60 -5.21
N THR A 98 4.32 0.41 -3.92
CA THR A 98 3.74 1.48 -3.11
C THR A 98 4.82 2.46 -2.66
N ASP A 99 4.54 3.75 -2.79
CA ASP A 99 5.36 4.78 -2.20
C ASP A 99 4.99 4.96 -0.71
N LEU A 100 5.97 4.85 0.19
CA LEU A 100 5.78 5.18 1.60
C LEU A 100 5.97 6.69 1.80
N VAL A 101 4.88 7.41 2.05
CA VAL A 101 4.96 8.84 2.41
C VAL A 101 5.58 8.95 3.81
N GLY A 102 6.85 9.38 3.88
CA GLY A 102 7.57 9.59 5.13
C GLY A 102 9.04 9.12 5.12
N THR A 103 9.44 8.28 4.17
CA THR A 103 10.86 8.04 3.91
C THR A 103 11.41 9.21 3.10
N ALA A 104 12.51 9.81 3.54
CA ALA A 104 13.11 11.05 3.02
C ALA A 104 13.66 10.99 1.58
N ALA A 105 13.17 10.06 0.76
CA ALA A 105 13.43 10.03 -0.66
C ALA A 105 12.07 9.97 -1.38
N PRO A 106 11.71 10.97 -2.20
CA PRO A 106 10.85 10.75 -3.36
C PRO A 106 11.66 9.91 -4.35
N ALA A 107 11.94 8.65 -4.01
CA ALA A 107 12.75 7.78 -4.82
C ALA A 107 11.89 7.29 -5.98
N SER A 108 11.84 8.11 -7.03
CA SER A 108 11.42 7.72 -8.37
C SER A 108 10.10 6.94 -8.42
N SER A 109 8.98 7.56 -8.07
CA SER A 109 7.74 7.07 -8.64
C SER A 109 7.88 7.25 -10.15
N ASP A 110 8.10 6.17 -10.89
CA ASP A 110 8.12 6.17 -12.36
C ASP A 110 6.80 6.73 -12.95
N SER A 111 5.79 6.93 -12.10
CA SER A 111 4.56 7.63 -12.43
C SER A 111 4.79 9.13 -12.69
N PRO A 112 4.36 9.63 -13.86
CA PRO A 112 4.39 11.05 -14.19
C PRO A 112 3.37 11.89 -13.41
N LEU A 113 2.45 11.25 -12.67
CA LEU A 113 1.38 11.89 -11.91
C LEU A 113 1.66 11.91 -10.40
N GLY A 114 2.88 11.53 -10.00
CA GLY A 114 3.29 11.49 -8.60
C GLY A 114 3.14 10.11 -7.97
N CYS A 115 3.12 10.08 -6.64
CA CYS A 115 3.24 8.85 -5.86
C CYS A 115 2.02 7.91 -5.98
N VAL A 116 2.27 6.62 -5.76
CA VAL A 116 1.28 5.54 -5.75
C VAL A 116 1.13 4.99 -4.32
N PRO A 117 0.22 5.55 -3.50
CA PRO A 117 -0.04 5.03 -2.17
C PRO A 117 -0.90 3.75 -2.19
N HIS A 118 -0.58 2.79 -1.32
CA HIS A 118 -1.42 1.61 -1.10
C HIS A 118 -2.75 1.95 -0.41
N GLN A 119 -2.73 2.75 0.65
CA GLN A 119 -3.93 3.16 1.40
C GLN A 119 -3.87 4.65 1.70
N ILE A 120 -5.01 5.34 1.55
CA ILE A 120 -5.17 6.76 1.89
C ILE A 120 -6.24 6.88 2.98
N ARG A 121 -5.91 7.51 4.10
CA ARG A 121 -6.85 7.82 5.19
C ARG A 121 -6.95 9.32 5.40
N ALA A 122 -8.18 9.82 5.42
CA ALA A 122 -8.46 11.24 5.59
C ALA A 122 -9.28 11.48 6.87
N THR A 123 -8.80 12.40 7.70
CA THR A 123 -9.44 12.83 8.95
C THR A 123 -9.92 14.27 8.78
N LEU A 124 -11.17 14.44 8.35
CA LEU A 124 -11.77 15.75 8.07
C LEU A 124 -11.78 16.73 9.25
N PRO A 125 -12.02 16.32 10.52
CA PRO A 125 -11.94 17.25 11.65
C PRO A 125 -10.56 17.89 11.84
N LEU A 126 -9.50 17.18 11.44
CA LEU A 126 -8.11 17.63 11.54
C LEU A 126 -7.55 18.10 10.18
N PHE A 127 -8.35 18.05 9.11
CA PHE A 127 -7.93 18.33 7.74
C PHE A 127 -6.63 17.61 7.33
N ARG A 128 -6.45 16.38 7.83
CA ARG A 128 -5.23 15.59 7.64
C ARG A 128 -5.49 14.43 6.70
N THR A 129 -4.58 14.22 5.75
CA THR A 129 -4.56 13.05 4.87
C THR A 129 -3.23 12.33 5.05
N GLU A 130 -3.30 11.02 5.26
CA GLU A 130 -2.13 10.16 5.49
C GLU A 130 -2.15 9.01 4.50
N CYS A 131 -0.98 8.70 3.93
CA CYS A 131 -0.79 7.50 3.14
C CYS A 131 -0.10 6.44 3.99
N MET A 132 -0.51 5.19 3.82
CA MET A 132 0.02 4.06 4.58
C MET A 132 0.07 2.82 3.68
N ALA A 133 0.85 1.83 4.09
CA ALA A 133 0.91 0.54 3.42
C ALA A 133 0.77 -0.59 4.44
N GLY A 134 -0.18 -1.48 4.19
CA GLY A 134 -0.30 -2.77 4.87
C GLY A 134 0.27 -3.91 4.03
N ARG A 135 0.77 -4.96 4.70
CA ARG A 135 1.23 -6.19 4.04
C ARG A 135 0.09 -7.20 3.94
N ALA A 136 0.20 -8.12 2.98
CA ALA A 136 -0.69 -9.27 2.93
C ALA A 136 -0.53 -10.10 4.21
N PHE A 137 -1.66 -10.46 4.80
CA PHE A 137 -1.70 -11.30 5.99
C PHE A 137 -1.98 -12.75 5.60
N ASP A 138 -1.15 -13.67 6.09
CA ASP A 138 -1.20 -15.08 5.69
C ASP A 138 -2.51 -15.77 6.08
N ARG A 139 -3.16 -15.32 7.16
CA ARG A 139 -4.45 -15.84 7.62
C ARG A 139 -5.65 -14.94 7.24
N CYS A 140 -5.47 -14.04 6.27
CA CYS A 140 -6.55 -13.17 5.80
C CYS A 140 -7.75 -13.99 5.26
N THR A 141 -8.95 -13.63 5.68
CA THR A 141 -10.22 -14.26 5.28
C THR A 141 -10.59 -14.05 3.80
N ALA A 142 -9.87 -13.21 3.07
CA ALA A 142 -10.13 -12.91 1.66
C ALA A 142 -8.96 -13.26 0.74
N CYS A 143 -7.75 -12.75 1.02
CA CYS A 143 -6.65 -12.80 0.06
C CYS A 143 -5.56 -13.82 0.41
N SER A 144 -5.75 -14.64 1.44
CA SER A 144 -4.78 -15.68 1.81
C SER A 144 -4.65 -16.76 0.72
N PRO A 145 -3.49 -17.43 0.62
CA PRO A 145 -3.32 -18.56 -0.28
C PRO A 145 -4.33 -19.68 -0.03
N THR A 146 -4.69 -19.93 1.23
CA THR A 146 -5.68 -20.93 1.62
C THR A 146 -7.07 -20.60 1.06
N VAL A 147 -7.53 -19.35 1.21
CA VAL A 147 -8.85 -18.93 0.69
C VAL A 147 -8.87 -18.93 -0.83
N THR A 148 -7.83 -18.41 -1.48
CA THR A 148 -7.77 -18.35 -2.95
C THR A 148 -7.71 -19.73 -3.60
N SER A 149 -6.96 -20.67 -3.02
CA SER A 149 -6.92 -22.07 -3.49
C SER A 149 -8.24 -22.81 -3.22
N ALA A 150 -8.85 -22.62 -2.04
CA ALA A 150 -10.15 -23.19 -1.72
C ALA A 150 -11.25 -22.67 -2.65
N TYR A 151 -11.24 -21.38 -2.99
CA TYR A 151 -12.16 -20.81 -3.97
C TYR A 151 -11.91 -21.37 -5.38
N ALA A 152 -10.64 -21.49 -5.80
CA ALA A 152 -10.30 -22.04 -7.12
C ALA A 152 -10.75 -23.50 -7.27
N GLY A 153 -10.70 -24.30 -6.21
CA GLY A 153 -11.17 -25.69 -6.21
C GLY A 153 -12.68 -25.86 -5.98
N GLY A 154 -13.28 -25.05 -5.12
CA GLY A 154 -14.68 -25.20 -4.68
C GLY A 154 -15.69 -24.29 -5.40
N GLY A 155 -15.22 -23.27 -6.12
CA GLY A 155 -16.03 -22.33 -6.89
C GLY A 155 -17.24 -21.79 -6.12
N PHE A 156 -18.43 -21.93 -6.70
CA PHE A 156 -19.67 -21.44 -6.10
C PHE A 156 -20.05 -22.17 -4.80
N GLY A 157 -19.72 -23.46 -4.67
CA GLY A 157 -20.00 -24.23 -3.45
C GLY A 157 -19.25 -23.67 -2.25
N PHE A 158 -18.00 -23.25 -2.46
CA PHE A 158 -17.21 -22.52 -1.46
C PHE A 158 -17.89 -21.20 -1.06
N CYS A 159 -18.34 -20.40 -2.04
CA CYS A 159 -19.05 -19.15 -1.74
C CYS A 159 -20.31 -19.38 -0.91
N MET A 160 -21.09 -20.41 -1.24
CA MET A 160 -22.31 -20.73 -0.51
C MET A 160 -22.01 -21.15 0.94
N ALA A 161 -20.93 -21.90 1.18
CA ALA A 161 -20.48 -22.20 2.53
C ALA A 161 -20.08 -20.92 3.27
N ALA A 162 -19.25 -20.07 2.65
CA ALA A 162 -18.80 -18.81 3.24
C ALA A 162 -19.94 -17.83 3.56
N PHE A 163 -21.00 -17.78 2.75
CA PHE A 163 -22.14 -16.88 2.99
C PHE A 163 -23.07 -17.36 4.10
N ASN A 164 -23.23 -18.67 4.25
CA ASN A 164 -24.20 -19.25 5.19
C ASN A 164 -23.59 -19.66 6.53
N GLN A 165 -22.26 -19.83 6.60
CA GLN A 165 -21.55 -20.23 7.81
C GLN A 165 -20.59 -19.11 8.25
N PRO A 166 -20.93 -18.34 9.29
CA PRO A 166 -20.12 -17.19 9.72
C PRO A 166 -18.68 -17.54 10.11
N SER A 167 -18.45 -18.69 10.74
CA SER A 167 -17.10 -19.11 11.19
C SER A 167 -16.27 -19.76 10.10
N PHE A 168 -16.87 -20.12 8.96
CA PHE A 168 -16.22 -20.98 7.95
C PHE A 168 -14.90 -20.40 7.44
N LEU A 169 -14.85 -19.07 7.20
CA LEU A 169 -13.63 -18.42 6.73
C LEU A 169 -12.57 -18.32 7.83
N GLU A 170 -12.97 -18.12 9.09
CA GLU A 170 -12.04 -18.05 10.23
C GLU A 170 -11.43 -19.42 10.52
N ASP A 171 -12.25 -20.46 10.48
CA ASP A 171 -11.85 -21.85 10.67
C ASP A 171 -10.89 -22.29 9.56
N LEU A 172 -11.19 -21.91 8.31
CA LEU A 172 -10.35 -22.24 7.16
C LEU A 172 -8.98 -21.56 7.21
N THR A 173 -8.91 -20.29 7.64
CA THR A 173 -7.64 -19.56 7.70
C THR A 173 -6.88 -19.77 9.02
N GLY A 174 -7.50 -20.47 9.97
CA GLY A 174 -6.98 -20.67 11.33
C GLY A 174 -6.98 -19.39 12.17
N LEU A 175 -7.85 -18.42 11.84
CA LEU A 175 -8.12 -17.24 12.66
C LEU A 175 -8.81 -17.64 13.97
N THR A 176 -9.72 -18.62 13.94
CA THR A 176 -10.40 -19.15 15.14
C THR A 176 -9.38 -19.63 16.19
N GLN A 177 -8.35 -20.35 15.74
CA GLN A 177 -7.28 -20.80 16.63
C GLN A 177 -6.46 -19.63 17.18
N MET A 178 -6.13 -18.66 16.33
CA MET A 178 -5.40 -17.46 16.75
C MET A 178 -6.16 -16.65 17.81
N HIS A 179 -7.48 -16.50 17.67
CA HIS A 179 -8.31 -15.83 18.67
C HIS A 179 -8.29 -16.57 20.01
N ALA A 180 -8.47 -17.89 19.98
CA ALA A 180 -8.43 -18.71 21.19
C ALA A 180 -7.06 -18.65 21.91
N GLU A 181 -5.95 -18.68 21.15
CA GLU A 181 -4.60 -18.53 21.69
C GLU A 181 -4.38 -17.13 22.29
N THR A 182 -4.93 -16.09 21.66
CA THR A 182 -4.82 -14.71 22.14
C THR A 182 -5.65 -14.50 23.41
N GLU A 183 -6.87 -15.03 23.45
CA GLU A 183 -7.75 -14.98 24.63
C GLU A 183 -7.12 -15.71 25.83
N ALA A 184 -6.60 -16.92 25.62
CA ALA A 184 -5.90 -17.67 26.65
C ALA A 184 -4.62 -16.95 27.16
N ALA A 185 -3.91 -16.25 26.26
CA ALA A 185 -2.74 -15.47 26.64
C ALA A 185 -3.12 -14.22 27.47
N LEU A 186 -4.24 -13.55 27.16
CA LEU A 186 -4.73 -12.40 27.91
C LEU A 186 -5.23 -12.80 29.30
N GLU A 187 -5.96 -13.90 29.42
CA GLU A 187 -6.39 -14.45 30.72
C GLU A 187 -5.21 -14.81 31.63
N GLY A 188 -4.06 -15.19 31.06
CA GLY A 188 -2.82 -15.46 31.80
C GLY A 188 -2.08 -14.21 32.29
N VAL A 189 -2.41 -13.01 31.77
CA VAL A 189 -1.75 -11.74 32.13
C VAL A 189 -2.51 -11.00 33.24
N ASP A 190 -3.83 -11.21 33.38
CA ASP A 190 -4.67 -10.61 34.43
C ASP A 190 -4.46 -11.22 35.85
N LEU A 191 -3.42 -12.04 36.05
CA LEU A 191 -3.07 -12.69 37.33
C LEU A 191 -1.91 -12.01 38.08
N PHE A 192 -1.43 -10.83 37.65
CA PHE A 192 -0.26 -10.15 38.24
C PHE A 192 -0.50 -8.71 38.71
N ASP A 193 -1.73 -8.28 38.98
CA ASP A 193 -2.02 -6.91 39.45
C ASP A 193 -2.91 -6.86 40.70
N ASP A 194 -2.58 -7.66 41.74
CA ASP A 194 -3.29 -7.56 43.02
C ASP A 194 -2.45 -7.97 44.26
N ASP A 195 -1.13 -7.74 44.25
CA ASP A 195 -0.36 -7.78 45.51
C ASP A 195 0.68 -6.65 45.57
N ASP A 196 0.60 -5.90 46.67
CA ASP A 196 1.54 -4.91 47.22
C ASP A 196 1.40 -3.43 46.80
N GLU A 197 0.67 -2.64 47.60
CA GLU A 197 1.26 -1.54 48.40
C GLU A 197 0.25 -1.00 49.45
N ASP A 198 0.15 -1.69 50.59
CA ASP A 198 -0.20 -1.09 51.88
C ASP A 198 0.99 -0.22 52.36
N PHE A 199 0.85 1.12 52.38
CA PHE A 199 1.62 2.01 53.27
C PHE A 199 0.89 3.33 53.59
#